data_AF-A0A379JJV3-F1
#
_entry.id   AF-A0A379JJV3-F1
#
_cell.length_a   1.000
_cell.length_b   1.000
_cell.length_c   1.000
_cell.angle_alpha   90.00
_cell.angle_beta   90.00
_cell.angle_gamma   90.00
#
_symmetry.space_group_name_H-M   'P 1'
#
loop_
_entity.id
_entity.type
_entity.pdbx_description
1 polymer ?
#
loop_
_entity_poly.entity_id
_entity_poly.type
_entity_poly.pdbx_seq_one_letter_code
_entity_poly.pdbx_strand_id
1 'polypeptide(L)'
;MNWSHHRLLVIAPHPDDEAIGCGGLISRVKLDGGQIFVLWMTIADIRDYSAAGLSTADQRQSEMAHAAAFWPLDGTHLALPGDRYNLRLDTVPAAELIDIIERGNHPLTLAAVKPTVVAVPDPDSYNQDHAAVGTAAISALRPGPDTYRHQPDLVLAYEEVGDPWTRNPAHPTANFFVSLTPTDLNRKIKGLRLHASQWRPHPHTRSEHALRGLAAVRGAQSGTMFAEAFRCLRWRA
;
A
#
# COMPACT_ATOMS: atom_id res chain seq x y z
N MET A 1 0.96 8.55 17.80
CA MET A 1 0.35 7.21 17.97
C MET A 1 1.46 6.27 18.40
N ASN A 2 1.24 5.41 19.38
CA ASN A 2 2.19 4.34 19.72
C ASN A 2 1.89 3.15 18.80
N TRP A 3 2.83 2.73 17.95
CA TRP A 3 2.56 1.69 16.96
C TRP A 3 2.80 0.25 17.48
N SER A 4 3.30 0.08 18.71
CA SER A 4 3.74 -1.21 19.26
C SER A 4 2.65 -2.29 19.34
N HIS A 5 1.38 -1.89 19.43
CA HIS A 5 0.25 -2.82 19.53
C HIS A 5 -0.54 -2.94 18.23
N HIS A 6 -0.09 -2.27 17.16
CA HIS A 6 -0.81 -2.26 15.90
C HIS A 6 -0.41 -3.42 14.99
N ARG A 7 -1.43 -4.00 14.35
CA ARG A 7 -1.31 -4.92 13.22
C ARG A 7 -1.69 -4.15 11.98
N LEU A 8 -0.70 -3.76 11.19
CA LEU A 8 -0.88 -3.07 9.92
C LEU A 8 -1.06 -4.10 8.81
N LEU A 9 -2.19 -4.06 8.10
CA LEU A 9 -2.37 -4.74 6.82
C LEU A 9 -2.32 -3.70 5.70
N VAL A 10 -1.33 -3.81 4.82
CA VAL A 10 -1.27 -3.05 3.57
C VAL A 10 -1.82 -3.92 2.44
N ILE A 11 -2.82 -3.41 1.72
CA ILE A 11 -3.37 -4.04 0.52
C ILE A 11 -2.79 -3.29 -0.68
N ALA A 12 -1.98 -3.97 -1.46
CA ALA A 12 -1.23 -3.40 -2.58
C ALA A 12 -1.68 -4.04 -3.91
N PRO A 13 -2.23 -3.27 -4.87
CA PRO A 13 -2.58 -3.79 -6.19
C PRO A 13 -1.42 -4.51 -6.88
N HIS A 14 -0.24 -3.89 -6.85
CA HIS A 14 1.00 -4.37 -7.46
C HIS A 14 2.16 -4.43 -6.46
N PRO A 15 3.14 -5.32 -6.68
CA PRO A 15 4.38 -5.31 -5.94
C PRO A 15 5.18 -4.04 -6.15
N ASP A 16 5.41 -3.28 -5.07
CA ASP A 16 6.05 -1.96 -4.94
C ASP A 16 5.13 -0.88 -4.36
N ASP A 17 3.81 -0.97 -4.56
CA ASP A 17 2.85 0.01 -4.05
C ASP A 17 2.93 0.13 -2.51
N GLU A 18 3.19 -0.97 -1.79
CA GLU A 18 3.34 -0.95 -0.33
C GLU A 18 4.54 -0.10 0.09
N ALA A 19 5.62 -0.13 -0.69
CA ALA A 19 6.82 0.64 -0.45
C ALA A 19 6.62 2.11 -0.85
N ILE A 20 5.92 2.37 -1.96
CA ILE A 20 5.64 3.72 -2.47
C ILE A 20 4.70 4.47 -1.53
N GLY A 21 3.55 3.88 -1.21
CA GLY A 21 2.51 4.54 -0.41
C GLY A 21 2.74 4.46 1.10
N CYS A 22 3.34 3.37 1.59
CA CYS A 22 3.39 3.07 3.03
C CYS A 22 4.77 2.72 3.59
N GLY A 23 5.87 2.82 2.82
CA GLY A 23 7.19 2.35 3.30
C GLY A 23 7.70 3.05 4.56
N GLY A 24 7.30 4.32 4.78
CA GLY A 24 7.57 5.06 6.01
C GLY A 24 6.74 4.55 7.19
N LEU A 25 5.43 4.37 7.00
CA LEU A 25 4.49 3.80 7.96
C LEU A 25 4.89 2.38 8.35
N ILE A 26 5.22 1.52 7.39
CA ILE A 26 5.76 0.17 7.63
C ILE A 26 6.99 0.23 8.53
N SER A 27 7.94 1.12 8.19
CA SER A 27 9.16 1.30 8.99
C SER A 27 8.84 1.74 10.41
N ARG A 28 7.92 2.69 10.56
CA ARG A 28 7.52 3.22 11.86
C ARG A 28 6.85 2.13 12.73
N VAL A 29 5.87 1.44 12.18
CA VAL A 29 5.14 0.38 12.90
C VAL A 29 6.09 -0.73 13.32
N LYS A 30 7.01 -1.15 12.44
CA LYS A 30 7.98 -2.20 12.78
C LYS A 30 8.99 -1.75 13.85
N LEU A 31 9.50 -0.52 13.76
CA LEU A 31 10.47 0.01 14.74
C LEU A 31 9.87 0.16 16.14
N ASP A 32 8.58 0.46 16.24
CA ASP A 32 7.85 0.53 17.50
C ASP A 32 7.46 -0.87 18.05
N GLY A 33 7.70 -1.95 17.30
CA GLY A 33 7.40 -3.32 17.71
C GLY A 33 6.02 -3.85 17.28
N GLY A 34 5.31 -3.13 16.41
CA GLY A 34 4.07 -3.60 15.79
C GLY A 34 4.30 -4.67 14.71
N GLN A 35 3.21 -5.21 14.19
CA GLN A 35 3.22 -6.27 13.18
C GLN A 35 2.80 -5.73 11.82
N ILE A 36 3.46 -6.20 10.76
CA ILE A 36 3.21 -5.78 9.38
C ILE A 36 2.81 -6.96 8.51
N PHE A 37 1.72 -6.79 7.79
CA PHE A 37 1.18 -7.74 6.84
C PHE A 37 0.99 -7.05 5.48
N VAL A 38 1.32 -7.75 4.39
CA VAL A 38 1.11 -7.22 3.03
C VAL A 38 0.35 -8.23 2.19
N LEU A 39 -0.76 -7.79 1.62
CA LEU A 39 -1.52 -8.51 0.61
C LEU A 39 -1.27 -7.86 -0.76
N TRP A 40 -0.51 -8.54 -1.61
CA TRP A 40 -0.37 -8.15 -3.01
C TRP A 40 -1.47 -8.78 -3.85
N MET A 41 -2.13 -7.98 -4.69
CA MET A 41 -3.27 -8.47 -5.45
C MET A 41 -2.81 -9.25 -6.67
N THR A 42 -1.88 -8.73 -7.48
CA THR A 42 -1.50 -9.37 -8.75
C THR A 42 -0.02 -9.29 -9.05
N ILE A 43 0.46 -10.19 -9.90
CA ILE A 43 1.77 -10.09 -10.55
C ILE A 43 1.74 -10.84 -11.87
N ALA A 44 2.44 -10.33 -12.87
CA ALA A 44 2.71 -11.02 -14.12
C ALA A 44 3.98 -10.45 -14.78
N ASP A 45 4.36 -11.03 -15.92
CA ASP A 45 5.32 -10.43 -16.82
C ASP A 45 4.72 -9.13 -17.40
N ILE A 46 5.49 -8.04 -17.32
CA ILE A 46 5.04 -6.73 -17.78
C ILE A 46 6.09 -6.17 -18.74
N ARG A 47 5.68 -5.88 -19.97
CA ARG A 47 6.45 -4.99 -20.84
C ARG A 47 6.35 -3.59 -20.29
N ASP A 48 7.49 -3.00 -20.00
CA ASP A 48 7.58 -1.66 -19.43
C ASP A 48 8.59 -0.81 -20.19
N TYR A 49 8.69 0.45 -19.80
CA TYR A 49 9.62 1.41 -20.39
C TYR A 49 11.00 1.41 -19.70
N SER A 50 11.37 0.35 -18.97
CA SER A 50 12.72 0.20 -18.44
C SER A 50 13.72 -0.09 -19.58
N ALA A 51 15.01 0.03 -19.28
CA ALA A 51 16.06 -0.36 -20.23
C ALA A 51 16.01 -1.85 -20.61
N ALA A 52 15.47 -2.70 -19.72
CA ALA A 52 15.27 -4.12 -19.99
C ALA A 52 14.04 -4.37 -20.91
N GLY A 53 13.09 -3.42 -20.95
CA GLY A 53 11.84 -3.52 -21.73
C GLY A 53 10.85 -4.56 -21.21
N LEU A 54 11.18 -5.26 -20.13
CA LEU A 54 10.41 -6.33 -19.53
C LEU A 54 10.79 -6.46 -18.05
N SER A 55 9.79 -6.56 -17.20
CA SER A 55 9.90 -7.01 -15.81
C SER A 55 9.17 -8.34 -15.67
N THR A 56 9.88 -9.41 -15.32
CA THR A 56 9.27 -10.74 -15.21
C THR A 56 8.60 -10.98 -13.85
N ALA A 57 7.61 -11.85 -13.82
CA ALA A 57 6.94 -12.26 -12.59
C ALA A 57 7.91 -12.90 -11.60
N ASP A 58 8.85 -13.72 -12.06
CA ASP A 58 9.85 -14.36 -11.21
C ASP A 58 10.80 -13.33 -10.58
N GLN A 59 11.25 -12.36 -11.38
CA GLN A 59 12.08 -11.26 -10.87
C GLN A 59 11.32 -10.48 -9.81
N ARG A 60 10.09 -10.05 -10.10
CA ARG A 60 9.29 -9.25 -9.17
C ARG A 60 8.91 -10.03 -7.90
N GLN A 61 8.68 -11.36 -7.99
CA GLN A 61 8.50 -12.21 -6.80
C GLN A 61 9.76 -12.28 -5.93
N SER A 62 10.94 -12.36 -6.54
CA SER A 62 12.21 -12.28 -5.79
C SER A 62 12.37 -10.92 -5.11
N GLU A 63 12.00 -9.84 -5.79
CA GLU A 63 12.04 -8.48 -5.24
C GLU A 63 11.08 -8.31 -4.05
N MET A 64 9.86 -8.85 -4.14
CA MET A 64 8.91 -8.94 -3.01
C MET A 64 9.50 -9.66 -1.81
N ALA A 65 10.17 -10.80 -2.04
CA ALA A 65 10.80 -11.56 -0.95
C ALA A 65 11.93 -10.77 -0.28
N HIS A 66 12.74 -10.05 -1.07
CA HIS A 66 13.78 -9.17 -0.52
C HIS A 66 13.18 -8.00 0.29
N ALA A 67 12.13 -7.36 -0.22
CA ALA A 67 11.43 -6.30 0.51
C ALA A 67 10.81 -6.82 1.81
N ALA A 68 10.21 -8.01 1.76
CA ALA A 68 9.63 -8.67 2.93
C ALA A 68 10.68 -8.97 4.02
N ALA A 69 11.85 -9.47 3.62
CA ALA A 69 12.96 -9.73 4.53
C ALA A 69 13.59 -8.44 5.08
N PHE A 70 13.59 -7.34 4.31
CA PHE A 70 14.16 -6.06 4.74
C PHE A 70 13.34 -5.36 5.84
N TRP A 71 12.01 -5.44 5.76
CA TRP A 71 11.09 -4.91 6.78
C TRP A 71 10.66 -5.92 7.84
N PRO A 72 11.38 -7.04 7.97
CA PRO A 72 10.85 -8.33 8.42
C PRO A 72 9.33 -8.39 8.56
N LEU A 73 8.60 -8.48 7.43
CA LEU A 73 7.14 -8.57 7.42
C LEU A 73 6.66 -9.83 8.15
N ASP A 74 5.61 -9.70 8.96
CA ASP A 74 5.06 -10.78 9.79
C ASP A 74 4.16 -11.73 8.98
N GLY A 75 3.69 -11.29 7.81
CA GLY A 75 3.02 -12.17 6.85
C GLY A 75 2.83 -11.51 5.49
N THR A 76 2.89 -12.33 4.44
CA THR A 76 2.67 -11.86 3.07
C THR A 76 1.83 -12.85 2.26
N HIS A 77 1.12 -12.35 1.26
CA HIS A 77 0.42 -13.19 0.29
C HIS A 77 0.29 -12.49 -1.06
N LEU A 78 0.26 -13.28 -2.13
CA LEU A 78 0.00 -12.86 -3.50
C LEU A 78 -1.27 -13.56 -3.98
N ALA A 79 -2.36 -12.80 -4.18
CA ALA A 79 -3.70 -13.36 -4.35
C ALA A 79 -3.96 -13.92 -5.76
N LEU A 80 -3.63 -13.15 -6.79
CA LEU A 80 -4.01 -13.43 -8.18
C LEU A 80 -2.77 -13.35 -9.10
N PRO A 81 -1.83 -14.31 -9.00
CA PRO A 81 -0.71 -14.38 -9.92
C PRO A 81 -1.17 -14.72 -11.35
N GLY A 82 -0.44 -14.20 -12.34
CA GLY A 82 -0.60 -14.51 -13.76
C GLY A 82 -1.28 -13.41 -14.58
N ASP A 83 -1.16 -13.55 -15.90
CA ASP A 83 -1.52 -12.54 -16.90
C ASP A 83 -3.00 -12.17 -16.92
N ARG A 84 -3.87 -13.05 -16.39
CA ARG A 84 -5.32 -12.86 -16.42
C ARG A 84 -5.75 -11.59 -15.66
N TYR A 85 -5.07 -11.27 -14.56
CA TYR A 85 -5.52 -10.27 -13.59
C TYR A 85 -4.60 -9.05 -13.51
N ASN A 86 -3.31 -9.22 -13.81
CA ASN A 86 -2.33 -8.15 -13.72
C ASN A 86 -2.64 -7.02 -14.74
N LEU A 87 -2.74 -5.78 -14.25
CA LEU A 87 -3.19 -4.59 -15.00
C LEU A 87 -4.65 -4.65 -15.50
N ARG A 88 -5.46 -5.54 -14.91
CA ARG A 88 -6.85 -5.81 -15.30
C ARG A 88 -7.77 -6.04 -14.09
N LEU A 89 -7.40 -5.58 -12.90
CA LEU A 89 -8.21 -5.77 -11.69
C LEU A 89 -9.56 -5.08 -11.78
N ASP A 90 -9.69 -4.03 -12.58
CA ASP A 90 -10.96 -3.36 -12.91
C ASP A 90 -11.95 -4.26 -13.67
N THR A 91 -11.47 -5.34 -14.28
CA THR A 91 -12.30 -6.34 -14.97
C THR A 91 -12.74 -7.50 -14.06
N VAL A 92 -12.15 -7.61 -12.88
CA VAL A 92 -12.53 -8.63 -11.89
C VAL A 92 -13.83 -8.20 -11.22
N PRO A 93 -14.84 -9.10 -11.07
CA PRO A 93 -16.05 -8.77 -10.35
C PRO A 93 -15.73 -8.21 -8.96
N ALA A 94 -16.28 -7.05 -8.61
CA ALA A 94 -16.00 -6.42 -7.33
C ALA A 94 -16.27 -7.35 -6.13
N ALA A 95 -17.29 -8.21 -6.22
CA ALA A 95 -17.59 -9.21 -5.21
C ALA A 95 -16.45 -10.22 -4.97
N GLU A 96 -15.69 -10.58 -6.01
CA GLU A 96 -14.53 -11.47 -5.91
C GLU A 96 -13.35 -10.75 -5.25
N LEU A 97 -13.06 -9.50 -5.62
CA LEU A 97 -12.04 -8.68 -4.95
C LEU A 97 -12.38 -8.47 -3.46
N ILE A 98 -13.66 -8.21 -3.15
CA ILE A 98 -14.16 -8.09 -1.78
C ILE A 98 -13.93 -9.40 -1.03
N ASP A 99 -14.26 -10.55 -1.62
CA ASP A 99 -14.12 -11.84 -0.96
C ASP A 99 -12.65 -12.16 -0.66
N ILE A 100 -11.74 -11.91 -1.61
CA ILE A 100 -10.28 -12.04 -1.43
C ILE A 100 -9.84 -11.24 -0.19
N ILE A 101 -10.23 -9.96 -0.11
CA ILE A 101 -9.81 -9.09 1.01
C ILE A 101 -10.47 -9.53 2.33
N GLU A 102 -11.77 -9.82 2.32
CA GLU A 102 -12.56 -10.06 3.54
C GLU A 102 -12.27 -11.43 4.16
N ARG A 103 -12.26 -12.50 3.36
CA ARG A 103 -12.31 -13.90 3.84
C ARG A 103 -11.79 -14.96 2.86
N GLY A 104 -11.05 -14.58 1.82
CA GLY A 104 -10.51 -15.50 0.82
C GLY A 104 -9.74 -16.69 1.42
N ASN A 105 -9.50 -17.72 0.61
CA ASN A 105 -8.81 -18.93 1.05
C ASN A 105 -7.27 -18.73 1.13
N HIS A 106 -6.83 -17.76 1.94
CA HIS A 106 -5.43 -17.45 2.20
C HIS A 106 -5.26 -16.80 3.59
N PRO A 107 -4.04 -16.72 4.15
CA PRO A 107 -3.86 -16.28 5.54
C PRO A 107 -3.89 -14.76 5.76
N LEU A 108 -4.01 -13.97 4.68
CA LEU A 108 -3.84 -12.50 4.69
C LEU A 108 -5.17 -11.77 4.48
N THR A 109 -6.25 -12.29 5.06
CA THR A 109 -7.59 -11.70 5.00
C THR A 109 -7.87 -10.85 6.23
N LEU A 110 -8.88 -9.97 6.14
CA LEU A 110 -9.38 -9.23 7.31
C LEU A 110 -9.80 -10.17 8.44
N ALA A 111 -10.45 -11.28 8.12
CA ALA A 111 -10.92 -12.26 9.10
C ALA A 111 -9.78 -13.01 9.82
N ALA A 112 -8.70 -13.33 9.10
CA ALA A 112 -7.55 -14.07 9.64
C ALA A 112 -6.59 -13.16 10.43
N VAL A 113 -6.19 -12.02 9.83
CA VAL A 113 -5.19 -11.11 10.41
C VAL A 113 -5.79 -10.27 11.54
N LYS A 114 -7.10 -9.96 11.45
CA LYS A 114 -7.79 -9.03 12.34
C LYS A 114 -6.98 -7.72 12.53
N PRO A 115 -6.62 -7.01 11.45
CA PRO A 115 -5.71 -5.87 11.53
C PRO A 115 -6.33 -4.73 12.35
N THR A 116 -5.53 -3.99 13.12
CA THR A 116 -6.01 -2.77 13.79
C THR A 116 -5.88 -1.54 12.90
N VAL A 117 -4.99 -1.59 11.89
CA VAL A 117 -4.82 -0.57 10.87
C VAL A 117 -4.83 -1.23 9.51
N VAL A 118 -5.60 -0.67 8.56
CA VAL A 118 -5.60 -1.12 7.17
C VAL A 118 -5.26 0.05 6.26
N ALA A 119 -4.26 -0.13 5.40
CA ALA A 119 -3.88 0.83 4.37
C ALA A 119 -4.21 0.24 2.99
N VAL A 120 -4.94 1.00 2.17
CA VAL A 120 -5.44 0.60 0.86
C VAL A 120 -5.06 1.64 -0.20
N PRO A 121 -5.02 1.31 -1.49
CA PRO A 121 -4.92 2.32 -2.53
C PRO A 121 -6.12 3.26 -2.46
N ASP A 122 -5.91 4.51 -2.85
CA ASP A 122 -7.01 5.46 -2.93
C ASP A 122 -8.04 5.02 -4.01
N PRO A 123 -9.34 4.87 -3.67
CA PRO A 123 -10.37 4.47 -4.63
C PRO A 123 -10.58 5.47 -5.77
N ASP A 124 -10.14 6.72 -5.61
CA ASP A 124 -10.23 7.78 -6.62
C ASP A 124 -8.95 7.91 -7.47
N SER A 125 -8.00 6.97 -7.35
CA SER A 125 -6.77 6.96 -8.16
C SER A 125 -7.06 6.90 -9.67
N TYR A 126 -6.19 7.48 -10.51
CA TYR A 126 -6.29 7.31 -11.97
C TYR A 126 -6.07 5.86 -12.39
N ASN A 127 -5.22 5.14 -11.66
CA ASN A 127 -4.85 3.77 -11.97
C ASN A 127 -6.07 2.87 -11.71
N GLN A 128 -6.53 2.19 -12.76
CA GLN A 128 -7.75 1.39 -12.73
C GLN A 128 -7.68 0.23 -11.73
N ASP A 129 -6.50 -0.37 -11.56
CA ASP A 129 -6.29 -1.46 -10.59
C ASP A 129 -6.35 -0.91 -9.16
N HIS A 130 -5.77 0.26 -8.91
CA HIS A 130 -5.82 0.94 -7.61
C HIS A 130 -7.25 1.30 -7.26
N ALA A 131 -7.98 1.91 -8.20
CA ALA A 131 -9.38 2.28 -8.00
C ALA A 131 -10.28 1.05 -7.73
N ALA A 132 -10.07 -0.05 -8.47
CA ALA A 132 -10.83 -1.30 -8.29
C ALA A 132 -10.57 -1.92 -6.91
N VAL A 133 -9.30 -2.05 -6.51
CA VAL A 133 -8.90 -2.61 -5.21
C VAL A 133 -9.34 -1.70 -4.07
N GLY A 134 -9.17 -0.38 -4.19
CA GLY A 134 -9.59 0.59 -3.17
C GLY A 134 -11.09 0.56 -2.94
N THR A 135 -11.88 0.52 -4.02
CA THR A 135 -13.36 0.42 -3.95
C THR A 135 -13.80 -0.90 -3.30
N ALA A 136 -13.17 -2.01 -3.69
CA ALA A 136 -13.45 -3.32 -3.09
C ALA A 136 -13.07 -3.35 -1.59
N ALA A 137 -11.91 -2.79 -1.23
CA ALA A 137 -11.44 -2.75 0.14
C ALA A 137 -12.37 -1.93 1.05
N ILE A 138 -12.90 -0.79 0.59
CA ILE A 138 -13.90 -0.01 1.33
C ILE A 138 -15.15 -0.85 1.61
N SER A 139 -15.61 -1.63 0.62
CA SER A 139 -16.77 -2.51 0.78
C SER A 139 -16.49 -3.67 1.75
N ALA A 140 -15.30 -4.26 1.71
CA ALA A 140 -14.85 -5.27 2.67
C ALA A 140 -14.73 -4.71 4.09
N LEU A 141 -14.31 -3.45 4.22
CA LEU A 141 -14.11 -2.71 5.48
C LEU A 141 -15.35 -1.95 5.95
N ARG A 142 -16.51 -2.17 5.32
CA ARG A 142 -17.77 -1.49 5.66
C ARG A 142 -18.03 -1.55 7.17
N PRO A 143 -18.54 -0.48 7.80
CA PRO A 143 -18.80 -0.48 9.24
C PRO A 143 -19.79 -1.56 9.68
N GLY A 144 -19.63 -2.04 10.91
CA GLY A 144 -20.53 -2.97 11.58
C GLY A 144 -20.13 -3.12 13.06
N PRO A 145 -20.97 -3.75 13.90
CA PRO A 145 -20.60 -3.99 15.30
C PRO A 145 -19.54 -5.11 15.40
N ASP A 146 -18.65 -4.97 16.39
CA ASP A 146 -17.56 -5.94 16.64
C ASP A 146 -18.07 -7.35 16.97
N THR A 147 -19.33 -7.47 17.39
CA THR A 147 -19.98 -8.75 17.68
C THR A 147 -20.17 -9.63 16.45
N TYR A 148 -20.20 -9.07 15.24
CA TYR A 148 -20.31 -9.84 13.99
C TYR A 148 -18.97 -10.11 13.33
N ARG A 149 -18.07 -9.13 13.30
CA ARG A 149 -16.71 -9.28 12.79
C ARG A 149 -15.77 -8.23 13.37
N HIS A 150 -14.48 -8.57 13.39
CA HIS A 150 -13.41 -7.64 13.75
C HIS A 150 -13.48 -6.38 12.88
N GLN A 151 -13.44 -5.20 13.51
CA GLN A 151 -13.32 -3.92 12.83
C GLN A 151 -11.94 -3.32 13.11
N PRO A 152 -11.16 -2.92 12.09
CA PRO A 152 -9.96 -2.11 12.32
C PRO A 152 -10.34 -0.77 12.93
N ASP A 153 -9.43 -0.22 13.74
CA ASP A 153 -9.60 1.08 14.37
C ASP A 153 -9.26 2.21 13.39
N LEU A 154 -8.33 1.98 12.47
CA LEU A 154 -7.90 2.97 11.49
C LEU A 154 -7.91 2.38 10.07
N VAL A 155 -8.57 3.08 9.15
CA VAL A 155 -8.59 2.75 7.71
C VAL A 155 -8.08 3.95 6.93
N LEU A 156 -7.00 3.73 6.18
CA LEU A 156 -6.27 4.74 5.43
C LEU A 156 -6.25 4.39 3.94
N ALA A 157 -6.44 5.38 3.08
CA ALA A 157 -6.03 5.33 1.69
C ALA A 157 -4.65 5.99 1.55
N TYR A 158 -3.66 5.29 1.01
CA TYR A 158 -2.31 5.82 0.81
C TYR A 158 -2.20 6.65 -0.45
N GLU A 159 -1.32 7.66 -0.42
CA GLU A 159 -1.03 8.54 -1.55
C GLU A 159 0.25 8.11 -2.29
N GLU A 160 0.20 8.22 -3.61
CA GLU A 160 1.35 8.23 -4.50
C GLU A 160 1.53 9.57 -5.20
N VAL A 161 2.75 9.84 -5.68
CA VAL A 161 3.07 11.11 -6.38
C VAL A 161 2.16 11.34 -7.60
N GLY A 162 1.65 10.29 -8.23
CA GLY A 162 0.75 10.37 -9.38
C GLY A 162 -0.73 10.59 -9.03
N ASP A 163 -1.17 10.36 -7.80
CA ASP A 163 -2.59 10.42 -7.40
C ASP A 163 -3.28 11.79 -7.51
N PRO A 164 -2.57 12.94 -7.61
CA PRO A 164 -3.23 14.19 -8.01
C PRO A 164 -3.96 14.12 -9.35
N TRP A 165 -3.65 13.14 -10.22
CA TRP A 165 -4.49 12.76 -11.36
C TRP A 165 -5.73 12.00 -10.90
N THR A 166 -6.50 12.56 -9.97
CA THR A 166 -7.64 11.86 -9.37
C THR A 166 -8.87 11.87 -10.27
N ARG A 167 -9.69 10.83 -10.17
CA ARG A 167 -11.03 10.75 -10.77
C ARG A 167 -12.04 11.68 -10.09
N ASN A 168 -11.73 12.15 -8.87
CA ASN A 168 -12.63 12.96 -8.08
C ASN A 168 -11.91 14.09 -7.32
N PRO A 169 -11.66 15.25 -7.98
CA PRO A 169 -10.85 16.33 -7.43
C PRO A 169 -11.48 17.05 -6.24
N ALA A 170 -12.75 16.77 -5.93
CA ALA A 170 -13.42 17.35 -4.77
C ALA A 170 -13.00 16.69 -3.44
N HIS A 171 -12.38 15.51 -3.46
CA HIS A 171 -11.97 14.82 -2.25
C HIS A 171 -10.54 15.21 -1.84
N PRO A 172 -10.29 15.48 -0.55
CA PRO A 172 -8.94 15.75 -0.08
C PRO A 172 -8.10 14.47 -0.21
N THR A 173 -7.01 14.52 -0.98
CA THR A 173 -6.11 13.37 -1.17
C THR A 173 -5.27 13.06 0.07
N ALA A 174 -5.20 14.00 1.01
CA ALA A 174 -4.43 13.88 2.24
C ALA A 174 -5.12 14.64 3.40
N ASN A 175 -5.53 13.93 4.45
CA ASN A 175 -6.05 14.52 5.68
C ASN A 175 -5.49 13.84 6.96
N PHE A 176 -4.59 12.88 6.80
CA PHE A 176 -3.92 12.17 7.88
C PHE A 176 -2.43 12.04 7.56
N PHE A 177 -1.58 12.42 8.51
CA PHE A 177 -0.14 12.51 8.30
C PHE A 177 0.60 11.64 9.32
N VAL A 178 1.47 10.77 8.82
CA VAL A 178 2.38 9.96 9.63
C VAL A 178 3.75 10.62 9.57
N SER A 179 4.14 11.27 10.67
CA SER A 179 5.46 11.89 10.79
C SER A 179 6.59 10.85 10.64
N LEU A 180 7.57 11.18 9.82
CA LEU A 180 8.73 10.32 9.52
C LEU A 180 10.01 10.96 10.05
N THR A 181 10.86 10.14 10.67
CA THR A 181 12.26 10.50 10.88
C THR A 181 13.04 10.34 9.57
N PRO A 182 14.26 10.91 9.47
CA PRO A 182 15.17 10.61 8.36
C PRO A 182 15.42 9.10 8.20
N THR A 183 15.45 8.33 9.29
CA THR A 183 15.59 6.87 9.25
C THR A 183 14.41 6.20 8.57
N ASP A 184 13.18 6.59 8.89
CA ASP A 184 11.97 6.02 8.27
C ASP A 184 11.93 6.32 6.77
N LEU A 185 12.23 7.57 6.38
CA LEU A 185 12.29 7.96 4.97
C LEU A 185 13.40 7.21 4.22
N ASN A 186 14.57 7.04 4.82
CA ASN A 186 15.65 6.26 4.21
C ASN A 186 15.30 4.78 4.05
N ARG A 187 14.57 4.21 5.01
CA ARG A 187 14.07 2.83 4.93
C ARG A 187 12.99 2.69 3.85
N LYS A 188 12.08 3.65 3.72
CA LYS A 188 11.12 3.74 2.59
C LYS A 188 11.85 3.64 1.26
N ILE A 189 12.82 4.54 1.03
CA ILE A 189 13.58 4.58 -0.23
C ILE A 189 14.35 3.27 -0.45
N LYS A 190 15.00 2.73 0.59
CA LYS A 190 15.75 1.47 0.48
C LYS A 190 14.82 0.30 0.13
N GLY A 191 13.65 0.21 0.75
CA GLY A 191 12.69 -0.85 0.46
C GLY A 191 12.14 -0.77 -0.96
N LEU A 192 11.83 0.44 -1.46
CA LEU A 192 11.44 0.60 -2.86
C LEU A 192 12.57 0.22 -3.84
N ARG A 193 13.83 0.52 -3.51
CA ARG A 193 14.98 0.11 -4.34
C ARG A 193 15.15 -1.41 -4.45
N LEU A 194 14.54 -2.20 -3.55
CA LEU A 194 14.55 -3.66 -3.65
C LEU A 194 13.64 -4.15 -4.78
N HIS A 195 12.66 -3.35 -5.20
CA HIS A 195 11.90 -3.53 -6.45
C HIS A 195 12.69 -2.97 -7.63
N ALA A 196 13.89 -3.51 -7.84
CA ALA A 196 14.87 -2.97 -8.79
C ALA A 196 14.34 -2.89 -10.22
N SER A 197 13.53 -3.85 -10.64
CA SER A 197 12.82 -3.86 -11.94
C SER A 197 11.87 -2.68 -12.10
N GLN A 198 11.34 -2.13 -11.00
CA GLN A 198 10.39 -1.02 -10.98
C GLN A 198 11.02 0.33 -10.61
N TRP A 199 12.29 0.33 -10.17
CA TRP A 199 13.01 1.57 -9.86
C TRP A 199 13.24 2.43 -11.11
N ARG A 200 13.04 3.74 -10.99
CA ARG A 200 13.19 4.69 -12.11
C ARG A 200 13.93 5.96 -11.67
N PRO A 201 14.81 6.54 -12.51
CA PRO A 201 15.44 7.82 -12.23
C PRO A 201 14.43 8.96 -12.29
N HIS A 202 14.77 10.10 -11.69
CA HIS A 202 14.01 11.34 -11.86
C HIS A 202 13.99 11.72 -13.36
N PRO A 203 12.86 12.19 -13.96
CA PRO A 203 11.66 12.76 -13.32
C PRO A 203 10.52 11.79 -13.00
N HIS A 204 10.75 10.48 -12.97
CA HIS A 204 9.69 9.51 -12.68
C HIS A 204 9.10 9.69 -11.26
N THR A 205 7.80 9.44 -11.09
CA THR A 205 7.05 9.56 -9.82
C THR A 205 7.61 8.67 -8.71
N ARG A 206 8.14 7.50 -9.09
CA ARG A 206 8.82 6.52 -8.21
C ARG A 206 10.29 6.84 -7.91
N SER A 207 10.82 7.95 -8.42
CA SER A 207 12.22 8.32 -8.18
C SER A 207 12.45 8.77 -6.75
N GLU A 208 13.67 8.56 -6.24
CA GLU A 208 14.05 9.03 -4.90
C GLU A 208 13.76 10.52 -4.69
N HIS A 209 14.09 11.35 -5.69
CA HIS A 209 13.89 12.79 -5.62
C HIS A 209 12.40 13.13 -5.45
N ALA A 210 11.53 12.51 -6.24
CA ALA A 210 10.08 12.72 -6.15
C ALA A 210 9.52 12.27 -4.79
N LEU A 211 9.92 11.09 -4.30
CA LEU A 211 9.40 10.54 -3.05
C LEU A 211 9.88 11.30 -1.82
N ARG A 212 11.14 11.73 -1.78
CA ARG A 212 11.65 12.61 -0.71
C ARG A 212 11.01 13.98 -0.77
N GLY A 213 10.83 14.53 -1.98
CA GLY A 213 10.15 15.80 -2.21
C GLY A 213 8.71 15.78 -1.68
N LEU A 214 7.93 14.75 -2.04
CA LEU A 214 6.58 14.57 -1.52
C LEU A 214 6.58 14.46 0.01
N ALA A 215 7.47 13.65 0.58
CA ALA A 215 7.57 13.49 2.03
C ALA A 215 7.88 14.82 2.75
N ALA A 216 8.72 15.68 2.16
CA ALA A 216 9.04 16.99 2.71
C ALA A 216 7.83 17.95 2.65
N VAL A 217 7.11 17.98 1.52
CA VAL A 217 5.89 18.79 1.39
C VAL A 217 4.84 18.35 2.40
N ARG A 218 4.62 17.04 2.55
CA ARG A 218 3.68 16.49 3.54
C ARG A 218 4.13 16.76 4.97
N GLY A 219 5.44 16.68 5.24
CA GLY A 219 6.01 17.11 6.52
C GLY A 219 5.66 18.56 6.86
N ALA A 220 5.92 19.48 5.93
CA ALA A 220 5.59 20.90 6.11
C ALA A 220 4.09 21.13 6.36
N GLN A 221 3.21 20.40 5.67
CA GLN A 221 1.76 20.45 5.89
C GLN A 221 1.34 19.96 7.28
N SER A 222 2.09 19.04 7.88
CA SER A 222 1.82 18.50 9.22
C SER A 222 2.66 19.08 10.35
N GLY A 223 3.52 20.08 10.06
CA GLY A 223 4.42 20.66 11.05
C GLY A 223 5.60 19.76 11.47
N THR A 224 6.03 18.86 10.59
CA THR A 224 7.16 17.93 10.82
C THR A 224 8.18 18.00 9.68
N MET A 225 9.37 17.40 9.84
CA MET A 225 10.40 17.44 8.80
C MET A 225 9.99 16.63 7.55
N PHE A 226 9.45 15.44 7.76
CA PHE A 226 8.93 14.57 6.72
C PHE A 226 7.63 13.93 7.21
N ALA A 227 6.74 13.59 6.28
CA ALA A 227 5.58 12.77 6.57
C ALA A 227 5.20 11.93 5.35
N GLU A 228 4.57 10.78 5.59
CA GLU A 228 3.66 10.17 4.62
C GLU A 228 2.26 10.70 4.87
N ALA A 229 1.52 10.95 3.79
CA ALA A 229 0.15 11.41 3.86
C ALA A 229 -0.80 10.33 3.37
N PHE A 230 -1.98 10.34 3.98
CA PHE A 230 -3.06 9.41 3.73
C PHE A 230 -4.38 10.16 3.74
N ARG A 231 -5.37 9.62 3.06
CA ARG A 231 -6.78 9.92 3.32
C ARG A 231 -7.29 8.96 4.38
N CYS A 232 -7.58 9.46 5.57
CA CYS A 232 -8.30 8.73 6.60
C CYS A 232 -9.76 8.54 6.17
N LEU A 233 -10.12 7.29 5.91
CA LEU A 233 -11.47 6.86 5.52
C LEU A 233 -12.34 6.58 6.76
N ARG A 234 -11.73 6.05 7.83
CA ARG A 234 -12.38 5.82 9.12
C ARG A 234 -11.33 5.79 10.24
N TRP A 235 -11.65 6.43 11.37
CA TRP A 235 -10.89 6.30 12.60
C TRP A 235 -11.83 6.12 13.79
N ARG A 236 -11.61 5.07 14.58
CA ARG A 236 -12.23 4.79 15.88
C ARG A 236 -11.13 4.98 16.94
N ALA A 237 -11.35 5.93 17.84
CA ALA A 237 -10.44 6.26 18.95
C ALA A 237 -10.92 5.61 20.25
#